data_AF-A0A6V8PMQ6-F1
#
_entry.id   AF-A0A6V8PMQ6-F1
#
_cell.length_a   1.000
_cell.length_b   1.000
_cell.length_c   1.000
_cell.angle_alpha   90.00
_cell.angle_beta   90.00
_cell.angle_gamma   90.00
#
_symmetry.space_group_name_H-M   'P 1'
#
loop_
_entity.id
_entity.type
_entity.pdbx_description
1 polymer ?
#
loop_
_entity_poly.entity_id
_entity_poly.type
_entity_poly.pdbx_seq_one_letter_code
_entity_poly.pdbx_strand_id
1 'polypeptide(L)'
;MSCKRRKEIIEPEHPGLSITKQCELFQISCSSWYYEALGESDLNLELMRLIDEQFLETPYYGARQMARIFGGRGMGLTGRGCND
;
A
#
# COMPACT_ATOMS: atom_id res chain seq x y z
N MET A 1 -12.83 -4.00 15.64
CA MET A 1 -12.46 -5.14 14.77
C MET A 1 -11.49 -4.66 13.68
N SER A 2 -10.47 -5.44 13.32
CA SER A 2 -9.49 -5.09 12.27
C SER A 2 -10.15 -4.94 10.89
N CYS A 3 -9.62 -4.07 10.02
CA CYS A 3 -10.07 -3.92 8.63
C CYS A 3 -10.03 -5.25 7.86
N LYS A 4 -8.97 -6.04 8.04
CA LYS A 4 -8.81 -7.37 7.42
C LYS A 4 -9.98 -8.28 7.75
N ARG A 5 -10.34 -8.35 9.03
CA ARG A 5 -11.44 -9.20 9.50
C ARG A 5 -12.81 -8.73 9.01
N ARG A 6 -12.97 -7.43 8.73
CA ARG A 6 -14.21 -6.88 8.17
C ARG A 6 -14.35 -7.19 6.68
N LYS A 7 -13.24 -7.27 5.93
CA LYS A 7 -13.25 -7.72 4.52
C LYS A 7 -13.71 -9.17 4.38
N GLU A 8 -13.29 -10.05 5.29
CA GLU A 8 -13.65 -11.49 5.30
C GLU A 8 -15.15 -11.74 5.46
N ILE A 9 -15.92 -10.75 5.94
CA ILE A 9 -17.38 -10.87 6.16
C ILE A 9 -18.17 -10.48 4.90
N ILE A 10 -17.54 -9.84 3.91
CA ILE A 10 -18.24 -9.41 2.69
C ILE A 10 -18.47 -10.59 1.76
N GLU A 11 -19.71 -10.72 1.29
CA GLU A 11 -20.16 -11.77 0.39
C GLU A 11 -20.36 -11.18 -1.03
N PRO A 12 -19.43 -11.40 -1.98
CA PRO A 12 -19.49 -10.79 -3.31
C PRO A 12 -20.75 -11.18 -4.11
N GLU A 13 -21.25 -12.39 -3.88
CA GLU A 13 -22.39 -12.99 -4.59
C GLU A 13 -23.72 -12.78 -3.86
N HIS A 14 -23.77 -11.91 -2.84
CA HIS A 14 -24.97 -11.70 -2.06
C HIS A 14 -26.14 -11.20 -2.92
N PRO A 15 -27.27 -11.94 -2.99
CA PRO A 15 -28.31 -11.73 -4.01
C PRO A 15 -29.07 -10.40 -3.88
N GLY A 16 -29.00 -9.73 -2.72
CA GLY A 16 -29.74 -8.49 -2.43
C GLY A 16 -28.91 -7.28 -2.03
N LEU A 17 -27.57 -7.40 -1.91
CA LEU A 17 -26.71 -6.33 -1.39
C LEU A 17 -25.44 -6.22 -2.20
N SER A 18 -25.21 -5.05 -2.81
CA SER A 18 -23.95 -4.78 -3.49
C SER A 18 -22.79 -4.71 -2.50
N ILE A 19 -21.59 -5.00 -2.99
CA ILE A 19 -20.33 -4.87 -2.23
C ILE A 19 -20.22 -3.49 -1.58
N THR A 20 -20.62 -2.41 -2.25
CA THR A 20 -20.59 -1.05 -1.70
C THR A 20 -21.48 -0.90 -0.47
N LYS A 21 -22.71 -1.44 -0.49
CA LYS A 21 -23.61 -1.40 0.66
C LYS A 21 -23.08 -2.26 1.81
N GLN A 22 -22.48 -3.40 1.51
CA GLN A 22 -21.83 -4.23 2.51
C GLN A 22 -20.62 -3.52 3.13
N CYS A 23 -19.80 -2.84 2.32
CA CYS A 23 -18.69 -2.02 2.80
C CYS A 23 -19.15 -0.91 3.75
N GLU A 24 -20.23 -0.21 3.41
CA GLU A 24 -20.84 0.82 4.27
C GLU A 24 -21.33 0.24 5.60
N LEU A 25 -22.03 -0.90 5.57
CA LEU A 25 -22.52 -1.59 6.77
C LEU A 25 -21.38 -2.00 7.71
N PHE A 26 -20.28 -2.50 7.15
CA PHE A 26 -19.10 -2.90 7.93
C PHE A 26 -18.10 -1.77 8.15
N GLN A 27 -18.41 -0.53 7.75
CA GLN A 27 -17.54 0.64 7.87
C GLN A 27 -16.13 0.44 7.27
N ILE A 28 -16.03 -0.28 6.15
CA ILE A 28 -14.78 -0.36 5.38
C ILE A 28 -14.91 0.48 4.12
N SER A 29 -13.81 1.10 3.69
CA SER A 29 -13.78 1.78 2.39
C SER A 29 -13.82 0.75 1.26
N CYS A 30 -14.62 1.02 0.23
CA CYS A 30 -14.71 0.18 -0.97
C CYS A 30 -13.33 -0.03 -1.64
N SER A 31 -12.50 1.02 -1.67
CA SER A 31 -11.12 0.94 -2.18
C SER A 31 -10.27 -0.07 -1.41
N SER A 32 -10.37 -0.08 -0.07
CA SER A 32 -9.70 -1.09 0.73
C SER A 32 -10.20 -2.48 0.36
N TRP A 33 -11.49 -2.72 0.17
CA TRP A 33 -12.01 -4.04 -0.18
C TRP A 33 -11.40 -4.60 -1.47
N TYR A 34 -11.32 -3.79 -2.54
CA TYR A 34 -10.68 -4.19 -3.80
C TYR A 34 -9.16 -4.28 -3.72
N TYR A 35 -8.55 -3.62 -2.73
CA TYR A 35 -7.10 -3.62 -2.57
C TYR A 35 -6.62 -4.90 -1.89
N GLU A 36 -5.86 -5.70 -2.66
CA GLU A 36 -5.03 -6.76 -2.11
C GLU A 36 -3.64 -6.23 -1.81
N ALA A 37 -3.19 -6.45 -0.57
CA ALA A 37 -1.83 -6.12 -0.20
C ALA A 37 -0.88 -7.10 -0.88
N LEU A 38 -0.25 -6.65 -1.97
CA LEU A 38 0.90 -7.34 -2.52
C LEU A 38 2.06 -7.19 -1.53
N GLY A 39 2.70 -8.31 -1.19
CA GLY A 39 3.97 -8.29 -0.48
C GLY A 39 5.03 -7.53 -1.29
N GLU A 40 6.12 -7.12 -0.64
CA GLU A 40 7.22 -6.50 -1.37
C GLU A 40 8.13 -7.52 -2.00
N SER A 41 8.63 -7.20 -3.19
CA SER A 41 9.74 -7.93 -3.77
C SER A 41 11.02 -7.68 -2.99
N ASP A 42 11.95 -8.64 -3.01
CA ASP A 42 13.27 -8.49 -2.40
C ASP A 42 14.01 -7.25 -2.91
N LEU A 43 13.81 -6.92 -4.20
CA LEU A 43 14.34 -5.71 -4.82
C LEU A 43 13.80 -4.44 -4.16
N ASN A 44 12.50 -4.41 -3.85
CA ASN A 44 11.88 -3.24 -3.22
C ASN A 44 12.25 -3.14 -1.74
N LEU A 45 12.39 -4.28 -1.05
CA LEU A 45 12.89 -4.30 0.34
C LEU A 45 14.32 -3.77 0.42
N GLU A 46 15.18 -4.19 -0.49
CA GLU A 46 16.56 -3.70 -0.57
C GLU A 46 16.60 -2.20 -0.88
N LEU A 47 15.73 -1.74 -1.79
CA LEU A 47 15.62 -0.33 -2.10
C LEU A 47 15.14 0.50 -0.89
N MET A 48 14.17 0.01 -0.12
CA MET A 48 13.73 0.69 1.11
C MET A 48 14.90 0.87 2.08
N ARG A 49 15.74 -0.16 2.26
CA ARG A 49 16.94 -0.07 3.11
C ARG A 49 17.92 1.00 2.61
N LEU A 50 18.20 1.01 1.31
CA LEU A 50 19.09 2.01 0.70
C LEU A 50 18.54 3.44 0.83
N ILE A 51 17.22 3.61 0.75
CA ILE A 51 16.58 4.91 0.97
C ILE A 51 16.78 5.37 2.42
N ASP A 52 16.57 4.48 3.39
CA ASP A 52 16.75 4.79 4.81
C ASP A 52 18.22 5.16 5.12
N GLU A 53 19.17 4.39 4.59
CA GLU A 53 20.61 4.69 4.70
C GLU A 53 20.95 6.08 4.12
N GLN A 54 20.51 6.36 2.90
CA GLN A 54 20.77 7.64 2.25
C GLN A 54 20.12 8.81 3.01
N PHE A 55 18.95 8.60 3.62
CA PHE A 55 18.30 9.63 4.41
C PHE A 55 19.11 9.97 5.67
N LEU A 56 19.68 8.96 6.33
CA LEU A 56 20.55 9.17 7.49
C LEU A 56 21.87 9.86 7.13
N GLU A 57 22.45 9.51 5.98
CA GLU A 57 23.68 10.16 5.49
C GLU A 57 23.43 11.60 5.01
N THR A 58 22.26 11.86 4.41
CA THR A 58 21.94 13.15 3.78
C THR A 58 20.53 13.63 4.16
N PRO A 59 20.33 14.08 5.42
CA PRO A 59 19.00 14.47 5.92
C PRO A 59 18.41 15.72 5.25
N TYR A 60 19.19 16.40 4.41
CA TYR A 60 18.76 17.56 3.62
C TYR A 60 18.28 17.21 2.21
N TYR A 61 18.35 15.94 1.79
CA TYR A 61 17.84 15.51 0.49
C TYR A 61 16.32 15.36 0.52
N GLY A 62 15.64 16.14 -0.33
CA GLY A 62 14.21 16.00 -0.57
C GLY A 62 13.87 14.86 -1.53
N ALA A 63 12.58 14.53 -1.64
CA ALA A 63 12.09 13.41 -2.44
C ALA A 63 12.56 13.41 -3.91
N ARG A 64 12.70 14.59 -4.54
CA ARG A 64 13.20 14.70 -5.93
C ARG A 64 14.68 14.28 -6.05
N GLN A 65 15.48 14.59 -5.04
CA GLN A 65 16.90 14.22 -5.02
C GLN A 65 17.05 12.72 -4.79
N MET A 66 16.28 12.16 -3.83
CA MET A 66 16.22 10.71 -3.62
C MET A 66 15.76 9.97 -4.88
N ALA A 67 14.68 10.43 -5.51
CA ALA A 67 14.19 9.86 -6.76
C ALA A 67 15.20 9.96 -7.91
N ARG A 68 16.08 10.97 -7.95
CA ARG A 68 17.15 11.05 -8.95
C ARG A 68 18.29 10.06 -8.68
N ILE A 69 18.65 9.86 -7.41
CA ILE A 69 19.69 8.91 -6.98
C ILE A 69 19.25 7.47 -7.27
N PHE A 70 17.99 7.16 -7.02
CA PHE A 70 17.46 5.80 -7.16
C PHE A 70 16.72 5.55 -8.49
N GLY A 71 16.22 6.59 -9.16
CA GLY A 71 15.40 6.49 -10.38
C GLY A 71 16.14 6.02 -11.63
N GLY A 72 17.47 6.06 -11.64
CA GLY A 72 18.29 5.45 -12.69
C GLY A 72 18.38 3.91 -12.62
N ARG A 73 17.91 3.29 -11.53
CA ARG A 73 18.03 1.84 -11.30
C ARG A 73 16.84 1.01 -11.82
N GLY A 74 15.88 1.63 -12.52
CA GLY A 74 14.71 0.92 -13.07
C GLY A 74 13.76 0.36 -12.00
N MET A 75 13.84 0.86 -10.77
CA MET A 75 13.01 0.40 -9.66
C MET A 75 11.73 1.24 -9.60
N GLY A 76 10.67 0.73 -10.20
CA GLY A 76 9.32 1.26 -9.97
C GLY A 76 8.93 0.97 -8.53
N LEU A 77 8.93 2.00 -7.68
CA LEU A 77 8.37 1.92 -6.34
C LEU A 77 6.90 1.57 -6.48
N THR A 78 6.54 0.31 -6.24
CA THR A 78 5.15 -0.11 -6.07
C THR A 78 4.65 0.54 -4.79
N GLY A 79 4.06 1.73 -4.92
CA GLY A 79 3.62 2.54 -3.80
C GLY A 79 2.61 1.78 -2.94
N ARG A 80 3.02 1.42 -1.72
CA ARG A 80 2.11 0.94 -0.68
C ARG A 80 1.50 2.12 0.05
N GLY A 81 0.22 2.36 -0.17
CA GLY A 81 -0.61 3.13 0.75
C GLY A 81 -0.99 2.24 1.93
N CYS A 82 -0.24 2.32 3.02
CA CYS A 82 -0.75 1.92 4.33
C CYS A 82 -1.74 3.01 4.78
N ASN A 83 -3.03 2.76 4.63
CA ASN A 83 -4.04 3.45 5.44
C ASN A 83 -4.38 2.51 6.61
N ASP A 84 -3.66 2.70 7.71
CA ASP A 84 -4.11 2.27 9.04
C ASP A 84 -5.27 3.15 9.51
#